data_AF-B5YAA0-F1
#
_entry.id   AF-B5YAA0-F1
#
_cell.length_a   1.000
_cell.length_b   1.000
_cell.length_c   1.000
_cell.angle_alpha   90.00
_cell.angle_beta   90.00
_cell.angle_gamma   90.00
#
_symmetry.space_group_name_H-M   'P 1'
#
loop_
_entity.id
_entity.type
_entity.pdbx_description
1 polymer ?
#
loop_
_entity_poly.entity_id
_entity_poly.type
_entity_poly.pdbx_seq_one_letter_code
_entity_poly.pdbx_strand_id
1 'polypeptide(L)'
;MRKNLLISLLIISFLFLILSSTACAPSKPPTPPQPEQDTAIYNFEDETQGWQQASGDDGSAVINVSQDTSKAYKGSGSLKVDVKLIKGTQEKAGVEVYFANPVDMTGKTLTIHMYIDPAIKGTNNGIQIFAKDDDWSYGAGPWISVTDDKVGKWIEVSLNFDNPGWSWSGGGSDNNLDITKIKAIGVKIQMGGQTPAGETLEGSYWLDSINY
;
A
#
# COMPACT_ATOMS: atom_id res chain seq x y z
N MET A 1 11.75 49.75 -82.67
CA MET A 1 13.12 49.68 -82.11
C MET A 1 13.20 50.60 -80.90
N ARG A 2 13.77 50.07 -79.81
CA ARG A 2 13.93 50.68 -78.47
C ARG A 2 14.55 52.07 -78.48
N LYS A 3 14.13 52.98 -77.58
CA LYS A 3 15.05 53.78 -76.75
C LYS A 3 14.42 54.07 -75.38
N ASN A 4 15.11 53.57 -74.35
CA ASN A 4 14.76 53.61 -72.94
C ASN A 4 15.10 54.96 -72.30
N LEU A 5 14.24 55.35 -71.37
CA LEU A 5 14.40 56.45 -70.41
C LEU A 5 15.35 56.02 -69.29
N LEU A 6 16.40 56.79 -69.01
CA LEU A 6 17.25 56.63 -67.82
C LEU A 6 16.54 57.27 -66.62
N ILE A 7 16.33 56.51 -65.55
CA ILE A 7 15.96 57.04 -64.23
C ILE A 7 17.07 56.69 -63.25
N SER A 8 17.51 57.73 -62.55
CA SER A 8 18.63 57.78 -61.60
C SER A 8 18.37 56.90 -60.37
N LEU A 9 19.41 56.17 -59.93
CA LEU A 9 19.38 55.29 -58.76
C LEU A 9 19.87 56.05 -57.52
N LEU A 10 19.01 56.25 -56.52
CA LEU A 10 19.38 56.79 -55.20
C LEU A 10 19.48 55.62 -54.22
N ILE A 11 20.69 55.34 -53.70
CA ILE A 11 20.92 54.29 -52.70
C ILE A 11 20.85 54.93 -51.30
N ILE A 12 19.82 54.60 -50.52
CA ILE A 12 19.70 54.94 -49.11
C ILE A 12 20.26 53.78 -48.30
N SER A 13 21.40 54.00 -47.62
CA SER A 13 22.03 53.03 -46.73
C SER A 13 21.37 53.08 -45.35
N PHE A 14 20.60 52.05 -44.99
CA PHE A 14 20.05 51.88 -43.64
C PHE A 14 21.07 51.17 -42.74
N LEU A 15 21.57 51.89 -41.73
CA LEU A 15 22.44 51.36 -40.68
C LEU A 15 21.55 50.70 -39.61
N PHE A 16 21.56 49.37 -39.52
CA PHE A 16 20.91 48.63 -38.43
C PHE A 16 21.83 48.58 -37.21
N LEU A 17 21.44 49.26 -36.14
CA LEU A 17 22.05 49.13 -34.81
C LEU A 17 21.49 47.85 -34.15
N ILE A 18 22.33 46.83 -33.96
CA ILE A 18 21.94 45.61 -33.22
C ILE A 18 22.22 45.85 -31.73
N LEU A 19 21.16 46.13 -30.96
CA LEU A 19 21.18 46.07 -29.51
C LEU A 19 21.13 44.59 -29.08
N SER A 20 22.24 44.04 -28.60
CA SER A 20 22.25 42.74 -27.95
C SER A 20 21.75 42.90 -26.51
N SER A 21 20.50 42.54 -26.25
CA SER A 21 20.00 42.33 -24.89
C SER A 21 20.37 40.92 -24.42
N THR A 22 21.26 40.83 -23.44
CA THR A 22 21.48 39.60 -22.68
C THR A 22 20.26 39.36 -21.80
N ALA A 23 19.26 38.66 -22.33
CA ALA A 23 18.18 38.12 -21.52
C ALA A 23 18.76 37.00 -20.63
N CYS A 24 18.76 37.20 -19.31
CA CYS A 24 18.97 36.10 -18.36
C CYS A 24 17.88 35.06 -18.62
N ALA A 25 18.27 33.83 -18.93
CA ALA A 25 17.33 32.73 -19.03
C ALA A 25 16.62 32.54 -17.67
N PRO A 26 15.28 32.38 -17.64
CA PRO A 26 14.57 32.09 -16.40
C PRO A 26 15.08 30.77 -15.81
N SER A 27 15.53 30.80 -14.55
CA SER A 27 15.94 29.60 -13.84
C SER A 27 14.74 28.66 -13.69
N LYS A 28 14.91 27.40 -14.11
CA LYS A 28 13.91 26.34 -13.90
C LYS A 28 13.57 26.26 -12.40
N PRO A 29 12.29 26.16 -12.00
CA PRO A 29 11.92 25.91 -10.62
C PRO A 29 12.67 24.68 -10.08
N PRO A 30 13.04 24.65 -8.79
CA PRO A 30 13.62 23.46 -8.19
C PRO A 30 12.67 22.28 -8.40
N THR A 31 13.21 21.15 -8.87
CA THR A 31 12.45 19.90 -8.96
C THR A 31 11.93 19.57 -7.55
N PRO A 32 10.64 19.22 -7.39
CA PRO A 32 10.13 18.73 -6.11
C PRO A 32 11.03 17.61 -5.58
N PRO A 33 11.23 17.50 -4.26
CA PRO A 33 11.93 16.35 -3.71
C PRO A 33 11.25 15.07 -4.20
N GLN A 34 12.04 14.19 -4.82
CA GLN A 34 11.56 12.88 -5.22
C GLN A 34 11.19 12.11 -3.94
N PRO A 35 10.06 11.38 -3.92
CA PRO A 35 9.74 10.49 -2.80
C PRO A 35 10.92 9.56 -2.50
N GLU A 36 11.14 9.27 -1.21
CA GLU A 36 12.13 8.27 -0.80
C GLU A 36 11.78 6.94 -1.49
N GLN A 37 12.76 6.35 -2.19
CA GLN A 37 12.55 5.08 -2.88
C GLN A 37 12.25 3.98 -1.87
N ASP A 38 11.17 3.22 -2.09
CA ASP A 38 10.87 2.04 -1.29
C ASP A 38 11.53 0.78 -1.89
N THR A 39 12.35 0.12 -1.08
CA THR A 39 13.08 -1.11 -1.42
C THR A 39 12.51 -2.36 -0.76
N ALA A 40 11.31 -2.27 -0.17
CA ALA A 40 10.63 -3.40 0.44
C ALA A 40 10.25 -4.49 -0.58
N ILE A 41 10.06 -5.73 -0.11
CA ILE A 41 9.62 -6.86 -0.96
C ILE A 41 8.27 -6.54 -1.62
N TYR A 42 7.32 -6.03 -0.83
CA TYR A 42 6.08 -5.46 -1.35
C TYR A 42 6.03 -3.97 -0.99
N ASN A 43 6.23 -3.13 -2.01
CA ASN A 43 6.31 -1.67 -1.94
C ASN A 43 5.20 -0.97 -2.75
N PHE A 44 4.41 -1.74 -3.50
CA PHE A 44 3.26 -1.31 -4.28
C PHE A 44 3.53 -0.14 -5.21
N GLU A 45 4.76 -0.02 -5.74
CA GLU A 45 5.08 0.97 -6.78
C GLU A 45 4.49 0.56 -8.14
N ASP A 46 4.27 -0.75 -8.34
CA ASP A 46 3.62 -1.34 -9.51
C ASP A 46 2.51 -2.32 -9.07
N GLU A 47 1.25 -1.92 -9.25
CA GLU A 47 0.04 -2.72 -8.97
C GLU A 47 -0.07 -3.22 -7.50
N THR A 48 -0.82 -4.31 -7.27
CA THR A 48 -1.01 -4.92 -5.94
C THR A 48 0.06 -5.96 -5.58
N GLN A 49 1.00 -6.23 -6.49
CA GLN A 49 2.05 -7.25 -6.34
C GLN A 49 1.54 -8.63 -5.87
N GLY A 50 0.37 -9.04 -6.36
CA GLY A 50 -0.25 -10.33 -6.04
C GLY A 50 -0.99 -10.38 -4.71
N TRP A 51 -1.04 -9.28 -3.95
CA TRP A 51 -1.94 -9.17 -2.81
C TRP A 51 -3.39 -9.14 -3.27
N GLN A 52 -4.22 -9.89 -2.58
CA GLN A 52 -5.62 -10.13 -2.90
C GLN A 52 -6.46 -10.28 -1.64
N GLN A 53 -7.78 -10.26 -1.80
CA GLN A 53 -8.72 -10.60 -0.73
C GLN A 53 -8.42 -12.01 -0.21
N ALA A 54 -8.37 -12.15 1.12
CA ALA A 54 -8.17 -13.44 1.75
C ALA A 54 -9.38 -14.37 1.54
N SER A 55 -9.11 -15.67 1.44
CA SER A 55 -10.16 -16.67 1.27
C SER A 55 -11.01 -16.90 2.53
N GLY A 56 -12.27 -17.30 2.33
CA GLY A 56 -13.21 -17.65 3.41
C GLY A 56 -13.66 -16.46 4.27
N ASP A 57 -13.97 -16.71 5.53
CA ASP A 57 -14.43 -15.68 6.48
C ASP A 57 -13.37 -14.60 6.75
N ASP A 58 -12.10 -14.90 6.48
CA ASP A 58 -11.00 -13.96 6.73
C ASP A 58 -10.99 -12.78 5.78
N GLY A 59 -11.56 -12.88 4.58
CA GLY A 59 -11.65 -11.78 3.62
C GLY A 59 -13.07 -11.37 3.26
N SER A 60 -14.11 -11.94 3.87
CA SER A 60 -15.51 -11.72 3.47
C SER A 60 -16.01 -10.28 3.68
N ALA A 61 -15.33 -9.48 4.51
CA ALA A 61 -15.64 -8.06 4.69
C ALA A 61 -14.85 -7.12 3.74
N VAL A 62 -14.00 -7.66 2.87
CA VAL A 62 -13.28 -6.88 1.83
C VAL A 62 -14.21 -6.61 0.65
N ILE A 63 -14.29 -5.35 0.23
CA ILE A 63 -15.03 -4.90 -0.95
C ILE A 63 -14.12 -4.90 -2.17
N ASN A 64 -12.91 -4.35 -2.02
CA ASN A 64 -11.96 -4.17 -3.12
C ASN A 64 -10.52 -4.14 -2.60
N VAL A 65 -9.59 -4.63 -3.43
CA VAL A 65 -8.15 -4.55 -3.21
C VAL A 65 -7.52 -3.90 -4.44
N SER A 66 -6.81 -2.80 -4.27
CA SER A 66 -6.23 -2.04 -5.38
C SER A 66 -4.98 -1.29 -4.95
N GLN A 67 -4.11 -0.95 -5.90
CA GLN A 67 -3.06 0.05 -5.68
C GLN A 67 -3.70 1.44 -5.51
N ASP A 68 -3.16 2.26 -4.61
CA ASP A 68 -3.55 3.66 -4.43
C ASP A 68 -2.30 4.55 -4.38
N THR A 69 -2.26 5.57 -5.23
CA THR A 69 -1.15 6.53 -5.32
C THR A 69 -1.44 7.85 -4.60
N SER A 70 -2.60 7.97 -3.95
CA SER A 70 -2.97 9.16 -3.15
C SER A 70 -2.39 9.11 -1.74
N LYS A 71 -1.93 7.93 -1.30
CA LYS A 71 -1.39 7.68 0.03
C LYS A 71 -0.30 6.62 -0.07
N ALA A 72 0.86 6.88 0.50
CA ALA A 72 1.98 5.94 0.59
C ALA A 72 2.76 6.21 1.89
N TYR A 73 3.40 5.17 2.44
CA TYR A 73 4.34 5.30 3.56
C TYR A 73 5.72 5.67 3.01
N LYS A 74 6.16 4.98 1.95
CA LYS A 74 7.34 5.31 1.15
C LYS A 74 7.00 5.23 -0.34
N GLY A 75 7.85 5.78 -1.20
CA GLY A 75 7.59 5.78 -2.63
C GLY A 75 6.33 6.55 -3.01
N SER A 76 5.55 5.99 -3.94
CA SER A 76 4.40 6.64 -4.57
C SER A 76 3.11 5.81 -4.53
N GLY A 77 3.16 4.54 -4.14
CA GLY A 77 2.01 3.66 -4.07
C GLY A 77 1.85 2.97 -2.72
N SER A 78 0.64 2.48 -2.45
CA SER A 78 0.37 1.53 -1.37
C SER A 78 -0.78 0.61 -1.76
N LEU A 79 -0.93 -0.52 -1.06
CA LEU A 79 -2.08 -1.40 -1.22
C LEU A 79 -3.26 -0.85 -0.43
N LYS A 80 -4.32 -0.40 -1.11
CA LYS A 80 -5.60 -0.02 -0.49
C LYS A 80 -6.54 -1.21 -0.41
N VAL A 81 -7.18 -1.35 0.74
CA VAL A 81 -8.23 -2.33 0.99
C VAL A 81 -9.48 -1.58 1.44
N ASP A 82 -10.54 -1.64 0.61
CA ASP A 82 -11.85 -1.11 0.94
C ASP A 82 -12.67 -2.16 1.68
N VAL A 83 -13.32 -1.77 2.77
CA VAL A 83 -13.92 -2.72 3.71
C VAL A 83 -15.32 -2.30 4.15
N LYS A 84 -16.14 -3.30 4.48
CA LYS A 84 -17.40 -3.16 5.19
C LYS A 84 -17.45 -4.17 6.32
N LEU A 85 -17.12 -3.71 7.52
CA LEU A 85 -17.13 -4.52 8.72
C LEU A 85 -18.51 -4.51 9.35
N ILE A 86 -19.02 -5.69 9.71
CA ILE A 86 -20.33 -5.84 10.36
C ILE A 86 -20.13 -6.47 11.74
N LYS A 87 -20.56 -5.79 12.79
CA LYS A 87 -20.43 -6.28 14.16
C LYS A 87 -21.23 -7.56 14.36
N GLY A 88 -20.65 -8.52 15.06
CA GLY A 88 -21.31 -9.78 15.41
C GLY A 88 -21.35 -10.80 14.27
N THR A 89 -20.71 -10.55 13.14
CA THR A 89 -20.45 -11.56 12.11
C THR A 89 -19.06 -12.18 12.31
N GLN A 90 -18.81 -13.32 11.67
CA GLN A 90 -17.47 -13.93 11.63
C GLN A 90 -16.56 -13.27 10.57
N GLU A 91 -17.10 -12.30 9.83
CA GLU A 91 -16.45 -11.67 8.69
C GLU A 91 -15.27 -10.81 9.14
N LYS A 92 -14.20 -10.87 8.35
CA LYS A 92 -12.98 -10.10 8.58
C LYS A 92 -12.55 -9.49 7.25
N ALA A 93 -11.84 -8.38 7.35
CA ALA A 93 -11.32 -7.68 6.20
C ALA A 93 -9.84 -8.00 6.05
N GLY A 94 -9.55 -9.23 5.64
CA GLY A 94 -8.21 -9.76 5.43
C GLY A 94 -7.77 -9.73 3.98
N VAL A 95 -6.50 -9.41 3.79
CA VAL A 95 -5.79 -9.58 2.51
C VAL A 95 -4.57 -10.46 2.71
N GLU A 96 -4.20 -11.18 1.66
CA GLU A 96 -3.07 -12.10 1.67
C GLU A 96 -2.33 -12.09 0.34
N VAL A 97 -1.09 -12.56 0.39
CA VAL A 97 -0.28 -12.89 -0.78
C VAL A 97 0.18 -14.34 -0.69
N TYR A 98 0.16 -15.03 -1.82
CA TYR A 98 0.64 -16.40 -1.94
C TYR A 98 2.07 -16.42 -2.45
N PHE A 99 2.90 -17.24 -1.82
CA PHE A 99 4.22 -17.54 -2.34
C PHE A 99 4.12 -18.62 -3.42
N ALA A 100 4.84 -18.41 -4.53
CA ALA A 100 4.93 -19.40 -5.59
C ALA A 100 5.43 -20.75 -5.04
N ASN A 101 6.46 -20.71 -4.20
CA ASN A 101 6.98 -21.85 -3.44
C ASN A 101 6.90 -21.54 -1.93
N PRO A 102 6.69 -22.54 -1.07
CA PRO A 102 6.74 -22.35 0.38
C PRO A 102 8.05 -21.68 0.83
N VAL A 103 7.95 -20.83 1.85
CA VAL A 103 9.06 -20.03 2.39
C VAL A 103 9.31 -20.45 3.84
N ASP A 104 10.59 -20.67 4.18
CA ASP A 104 11.03 -20.86 5.56
C ASP A 104 11.08 -19.51 6.29
N MET A 105 10.21 -19.36 7.29
CA MET A 105 10.10 -18.16 8.11
C MET A 105 10.87 -18.24 9.43
N THR A 106 11.68 -19.29 9.64
CA THR A 106 12.54 -19.40 10.83
C THR A 106 13.50 -18.21 10.91
N GLY A 107 13.58 -17.55 12.07
CA GLY A 107 14.40 -16.36 12.27
C GLY A 107 13.89 -15.09 11.60
N LYS A 108 12.72 -15.12 10.95
CA LYS A 108 12.16 -13.98 10.21
C LYS A 108 11.16 -13.18 11.03
N THR A 109 11.02 -11.90 10.69
CA THR A 109 10.00 -11.02 11.24
C THR A 109 9.28 -10.33 10.09
N LEU A 110 7.98 -10.60 9.95
CA LEU A 110 7.14 -9.89 9.00
C LEU A 110 6.80 -8.52 9.57
N THR A 111 7.16 -7.46 8.85
CA THR A 111 6.85 -6.06 9.19
C THR A 111 5.98 -5.46 8.11
N ILE A 112 4.89 -4.80 8.51
CA ILE A 112 3.90 -4.17 7.63
C ILE A 112 3.66 -2.73 8.14
N HIS A 113 3.76 -1.73 7.27
CA HIS A 113 3.30 -0.40 7.59
C HIS A 113 1.83 -0.27 7.21
N MET A 114 0.99 0.12 8.17
CA MET A 114 -0.45 0.21 8.00
C MET A 114 -0.95 1.62 8.24
N TYR A 115 -1.82 2.11 7.36
CA TYR A 115 -2.65 3.29 7.62
C TYR A 115 -4.09 2.85 7.76
N ILE A 116 -4.77 3.24 8.84
CA ILE A 116 -6.15 2.83 9.11
C ILE A 116 -7.04 4.06 9.08
N ASP A 117 -8.10 4.03 8.26
CA ASP A 117 -9.12 5.09 8.28
C ASP A 117 -9.79 5.16 9.67
N PRO A 118 -9.87 6.34 10.31
CA PRO A 118 -10.62 6.52 11.54
C PRO A 118 -12.06 5.98 11.50
N ALA A 119 -12.69 5.93 10.32
CA ALA A 119 -14.03 5.38 10.13
C ALA A 119 -14.17 3.90 10.55
N ILE A 120 -13.08 3.12 10.51
CA ILE A 120 -13.09 1.68 10.82
C ILE A 120 -12.46 1.34 12.18
N LYS A 121 -12.24 2.34 13.05
CA LYS A 121 -11.65 2.15 14.40
C LYS A 121 -12.46 1.17 15.27
N GLY A 122 -13.77 1.37 15.36
CA GLY A 122 -14.65 0.66 16.30
C GLY A 122 -14.21 0.79 17.77
N THR A 123 -14.94 0.14 18.70
CA THR A 123 -14.57 0.16 20.14
C THR A 123 -13.56 -0.93 20.50
N ASN A 124 -13.60 -2.07 19.80
CA ASN A 124 -12.78 -3.24 20.10
C ASN A 124 -12.19 -3.86 18.84
N ASN A 125 -12.11 -3.13 17.72
CA ASN A 125 -11.56 -3.72 16.50
C ASN A 125 -10.08 -3.99 16.70
N GLY A 126 -9.57 -4.97 15.95
CA GLY A 126 -8.18 -5.33 16.03
C GLY A 126 -7.63 -5.85 14.74
N ILE A 127 -6.31 -5.75 14.69
CA ILE A 127 -5.46 -6.19 13.60
C ILE A 127 -4.83 -7.50 14.03
N GLN A 128 -4.71 -8.45 13.10
CA GLN A 128 -3.87 -9.62 13.27
C GLN A 128 -3.11 -9.90 11.97
N ILE A 129 -1.80 -10.09 12.09
CA ILE A 129 -1.02 -10.76 11.04
C ILE A 129 -1.34 -12.24 11.12
N PHE A 130 -1.52 -12.89 9.96
CA PHE A 130 -1.72 -14.33 9.88
C PHE A 130 -0.79 -14.95 8.84
N ALA A 131 -0.58 -16.26 8.97
CA ALA A 131 0.17 -17.08 8.03
C ALA A 131 -0.57 -18.40 7.78
N LYS A 132 -0.35 -18.96 6.60
CA LYS A 132 -0.82 -20.30 6.21
C LYS A 132 0.37 -21.10 5.70
N ASP A 133 0.54 -22.33 6.15
CA ASP A 133 1.57 -23.21 5.62
C ASP A 133 1.10 -23.96 4.35
N ASP A 134 1.98 -24.80 3.81
CA ASP A 134 1.71 -25.57 2.58
C ASP A 134 0.59 -26.63 2.75
N ASP A 135 0.25 -27.00 3.99
CA ASP A 135 -0.89 -27.86 4.33
C ASP A 135 -2.16 -27.05 4.63
N TRP A 136 -2.10 -25.72 4.46
CA TRP A 136 -3.14 -24.76 4.81
C TRP A 136 -3.48 -24.73 6.31
N SER A 137 -2.59 -25.22 7.17
CA SER A 137 -2.65 -24.93 8.59
C SER A 137 -2.44 -23.43 8.77
N TYR A 138 -3.16 -22.85 9.72
CA TYR A 138 -3.29 -21.41 9.86
C TYR A 138 -2.82 -20.97 11.25
N GLY A 139 -2.17 -19.81 11.31
CA GLY A 139 -1.90 -19.11 12.57
C GLY A 139 -2.24 -17.64 12.47
N ALA A 140 -2.89 -17.09 13.49
CA ALA A 140 -3.08 -15.65 13.65
C ALA A 140 -2.34 -15.16 14.88
N GLY A 141 -1.52 -14.13 14.69
CA GLY A 141 -0.73 -13.50 15.74
C GLY A 141 -1.60 -12.83 16.81
N PRO A 142 -0.99 -12.11 17.75
CA PRO A 142 -1.71 -11.42 18.82
C PRO A 142 -2.72 -10.40 18.28
N TRP A 143 -3.77 -10.15 19.05
CA TRP A 143 -4.75 -9.11 18.75
C TRP A 143 -4.18 -7.73 19.06
N ILE A 144 -4.08 -6.87 18.04
CA ILE A 144 -3.60 -5.49 18.19
C ILE A 144 -4.79 -4.54 18.08
N SER A 145 -5.21 -3.97 19.21
CA SER A 145 -6.36 -3.07 19.26
C SER A 145 -6.17 -1.83 18.39
N VAL A 146 -7.18 -1.51 17.57
CA VAL A 146 -7.26 -0.28 16.78
C VAL A 146 -7.75 0.87 17.66
N THR A 147 -6.80 1.58 18.26
CA THR A 147 -7.04 2.69 19.19
C THR A 147 -6.87 4.04 18.49
N ASP A 148 -7.25 5.15 19.15
CA ASP A 148 -7.15 6.49 18.56
C ASP A 148 -5.72 6.87 18.13
N ASP A 149 -4.71 6.35 18.84
CA ASP A 149 -3.30 6.50 18.49
C ASP A 149 -2.84 5.57 17.35
N LYS A 150 -3.75 4.86 16.66
CA LYS A 150 -3.42 3.97 15.53
C LYS A 150 -4.19 4.27 14.24
N VAL A 151 -5.10 5.25 14.27
CA VAL A 151 -5.90 5.64 13.10
C VAL A 151 -5.46 6.99 12.56
N GLY A 152 -5.70 7.23 11.27
CA GLY A 152 -5.37 8.50 10.62
C GLY A 152 -3.86 8.76 10.44
N LYS A 153 -3.02 7.73 10.60
CA LYS A 153 -1.57 7.79 10.43
C LYS A 153 -1.00 6.41 10.13
N TRP A 154 0.23 6.40 9.64
CA TRP A 154 1.01 5.17 9.47
C TRP A 154 1.49 4.63 10.82
N ILE A 155 1.30 3.34 11.03
CA ILE A 155 1.81 2.55 12.15
C ILE A 155 2.60 1.35 11.62
N GLU A 156 3.52 0.84 12.40
CA GLU A 156 4.19 -0.43 12.13
C GLU A 156 3.46 -1.56 12.87
N VAL A 157 3.21 -2.66 12.17
CA VAL A 157 2.69 -3.92 12.74
C VAL A 157 3.64 -5.03 12.36
N SER A 158 4.06 -5.84 13.33
CA SER A 158 5.06 -6.89 13.10
C SER A 158 4.74 -8.21 13.80
N LEU A 159 5.28 -9.29 13.24
CA LEU A 159 5.17 -10.65 13.76
C LEU A 159 6.51 -11.37 13.62
N ASN A 160 7.11 -11.73 14.74
CA ASN A 160 8.32 -12.54 14.80
C ASN A 160 7.95 -14.03 14.75
N PHE A 161 8.46 -14.78 13.77
CA PHE A 161 8.08 -16.17 13.56
C PHE A 161 8.75 -17.16 14.53
N ASP A 162 9.84 -16.79 15.22
CA ASP A 162 10.43 -17.61 16.29
C ASP A 162 9.60 -17.55 17.58
N ASN A 163 8.94 -16.42 17.82
CA ASN A 163 8.05 -16.22 18.97
C ASN A 163 6.77 -15.46 18.57
N PRO A 164 5.90 -16.10 17.78
CA PRO A 164 4.77 -15.42 17.15
C PRO A 164 3.63 -15.11 18.11
N GLY A 165 3.61 -15.72 19.30
CA GLY A 165 2.54 -15.49 20.28
C GLY A 165 1.15 -15.76 19.70
N TRP A 166 1.00 -16.83 18.91
CA TRP A 166 -0.24 -17.19 18.22
C TRP A 166 -1.44 -17.11 19.17
N SER A 167 -2.39 -16.24 18.84
CA SER A 167 -3.69 -16.18 19.55
C SER A 167 -4.57 -17.37 19.17
N TRP A 168 -4.33 -17.92 17.97
CA TRP A 168 -4.88 -19.15 17.49
C TRP A 168 -3.93 -19.76 16.46
N SER A 169 -3.72 -21.07 16.51
CA SER A 169 -3.00 -21.84 15.50
C SER A 169 -3.64 -23.22 15.35
N GLY A 170 -3.91 -23.65 14.13
CA GLY A 170 -4.55 -24.94 13.85
C GLY A 170 -5.05 -25.10 12.43
N GLY A 171 -5.74 -26.21 12.14
CA GLY A 171 -6.25 -26.53 10.80
C GLY A 171 -5.25 -27.32 9.93
N GLY A 172 -5.65 -27.70 8.73
CA GLY A 172 -4.83 -28.55 7.85
C GLY A 172 -4.83 -30.03 8.26
N SER A 173 -3.85 -30.79 7.78
CA SER A 173 -3.80 -32.25 7.92
C SER A 173 -3.32 -32.71 9.31
N ASP A 174 -2.49 -31.92 10.00
CA ASP A 174 -1.90 -32.23 11.30
C ASP A 174 -2.26 -31.24 12.42
N ASN A 175 -3.05 -30.21 12.10
CA ASN A 175 -3.47 -29.13 13.01
C ASN A 175 -2.33 -28.29 13.61
N ASN A 176 -1.13 -28.29 13.02
CA ASN A 176 -0.02 -27.47 13.48
C ASN A 176 0.55 -26.64 12.33
N LEU A 177 0.53 -25.31 12.47
CA LEU A 177 1.22 -24.43 11.53
C LEU A 177 2.73 -24.70 11.55
N ASP A 178 3.29 -25.08 10.41
CA ASP A 178 4.73 -25.24 10.21
C ASP A 178 5.34 -24.00 9.54
N ILE A 179 6.07 -23.22 10.33
CA ILE A 179 6.70 -21.97 9.88
C ILE A 179 7.85 -22.19 8.88
N THR A 180 8.33 -23.42 8.70
CA THR A 180 9.40 -23.73 7.74
C THR A 180 8.90 -23.86 6.30
N LYS A 181 7.57 -23.90 6.11
CA LYS A 181 6.91 -24.08 4.81
C LYS A 181 5.68 -23.17 4.65
N ILE A 182 5.82 -21.88 4.96
CA ILE A 182 4.74 -20.90 4.80
C ILE A 182 4.38 -20.72 3.32
N LYS A 183 3.10 -20.83 2.97
CA LYS A 183 2.54 -20.67 1.62
C LYS A 183 1.84 -19.33 1.42
N ALA A 184 1.31 -18.73 2.49
CA ALA A 184 0.68 -17.43 2.46
C ALA A 184 0.98 -16.62 3.72
N ILE A 185 1.07 -15.30 3.57
CA ILE A 185 1.05 -14.34 4.66
C ILE A 185 -0.03 -13.29 4.40
N GLY A 186 -0.58 -12.73 5.47
CA GLY A 186 -1.59 -11.69 5.35
C GLY A 186 -1.80 -10.92 6.63
N VAL A 187 -2.71 -9.95 6.53
CA VAL A 187 -3.17 -9.16 7.66
C VAL A 187 -4.68 -8.99 7.55
N LYS A 188 -5.35 -8.96 8.69
CA LYS A 188 -6.80 -8.74 8.74
C LYS A 188 -7.17 -7.73 9.80
N ILE A 189 -8.23 -6.98 9.54
CA ILE A 189 -8.95 -6.18 10.53
C ILE A 189 -10.30 -6.85 10.80
N GLN A 190 -10.66 -6.98 12.07
CA GLN A 190 -11.93 -7.56 12.51
C GLN A 190 -12.57 -6.70 13.61
N MET A 191 -13.90 -6.63 13.63
CA MET A 191 -14.62 -6.03 14.76
C MET A 191 -14.58 -6.94 15.98
N GLY A 192 -14.09 -6.42 17.10
CA GLY A 192 -14.14 -7.14 18.38
C GLY A 192 -15.45 -6.93 19.14
N GLY A 193 -15.71 -7.85 20.04
CA GLY A 193 -16.89 -7.84 20.91
C GLY A 193 -18.03 -8.73 20.39
N GLN A 194 -18.75 -9.32 21.34
CA GLN A 194 -19.96 -10.09 21.08
C GLN A 194 -21.15 -9.15 21.20
N THR A 195 -21.89 -8.97 20.09
CA THR A 195 -23.31 -8.57 20.04
C THR A 195 -23.76 -7.26 20.76
N PRO A 196 -24.94 -6.69 20.42
CA PRO A 196 -25.82 -7.04 19.30
C PRO A 196 -25.19 -6.72 17.95
N ALA A 197 -25.52 -7.53 16.95
CA ALA A 197 -25.12 -7.31 15.58
C ALA A 197 -25.78 -6.04 15.00
N GLY A 198 -25.13 -5.42 14.02
CA GLY A 198 -25.74 -4.37 13.19
C GLY A 198 -24.97 -3.05 13.11
N GLU A 199 -23.98 -2.81 13.97
CA GLU A 199 -23.02 -1.73 13.74
C GLU A 199 -22.22 -2.07 12.48
N THR A 200 -22.30 -1.20 11.48
CA THR A 200 -21.58 -1.33 10.22
C THR A 200 -20.55 -0.21 10.14
N LEU A 201 -19.29 -0.57 9.90
CA LEU A 201 -18.21 0.38 9.67
C LEU A 201 -17.70 0.19 8.23
N GLU A 202 -17.72 1.25 7.44
CA GLU A 202 -17.21 1.28 6.08
C GLU A 202 -16.05 2.27 5.99
N GLY A 203 -15.02 1.92 5.25
CA GLY A 203 -13.82 2.73 5.06
C GLY A 203 -12.72 1.92 4.40
N SER A 204 -11.47 2.31 4.64
CA SER A 204 -10.33 1.61 4.06
C SER A 204 -9.17 1.47 5.05
N TYR A 205 -8.27 0.56 4.75
CA TYR A 205 -6.91 0.58 5.29
C TYR A 205 -5.90 0.43 4.15
N TRP A 206 -4.67 0.87 4.39
CA TRP A 206 -3.57 0.78 3.44
C TRP A 206 -2.41 -0.02 4.04
N LEU A 207 -1.74 -0.81 3.22
CA LEU A 207 -0.51 -1.52 3.56
C LEU A 207 0.62 -1.01 2.67
N ASP A 208 1.82 -0.87 3.24
CA ASP A 208 3.00 -0.46 2.49
C ASP A 208 4.30 -0.95 3.14
N SER A 209 5.39 -0.89 2.38
CA SER A 209 6.76 -1.22 2.79
C SER A 209 6.88 -2.53 3.59
N ILE A 210 6.41 -3.63 3.00
CA ILE A 210 6.33 -4.95 3.65
C ILE A 210 7.60 -5.77 3.43
N ASN A 211 8.19 -6.31 4.51
CA ASN A 211 9.39 -7.16 4.49
C ASN A 211 9.30 -8.34 5.46
N TYR A 212 10.09 -9.40 5.22
CA TYR A 212 10.28 -10.55 6.12
C TYR A 212 11.65 -11.24 5.99
#